data_AF-A0A9E4T0R2-F1
#
_entry.id   AF-A0A9E4T0R2-F1
#
_cell.length_a   1.000
_cell.length_b   1.000
_cell.length_c   1.000
_cell.angle_alpha   90.00
_cell.angle_beta   90.00
_cell.angle_gamma   90.00
#
_symmetry.space_group_name_H-M   'P 1'
#
loop_
_entity.id
_entity.type
_entity.pdbx_description
1 polymer ?
#
loop_
_entity_poly.entity_id
_entity_poly.type
_entity_poly.pdbx_seq_one_letter_code
_entity_poly.pdbx_strand_id
1 'polypeptide(L)'
;MAGLLGKALQRVVVGLGRLLWTLVRLAAGAHPLQTGKKGPGARITGRTAVRIRRDWNDHRIGTARWSDLANPRWDMVSGGTQVRTPQPFVHAYVWCNKVKGDIAHSCIHGPGPHNIKVCIVKKDNSKEVWNYLMKIVGSKPPRRYFAGK
;
A
#
# COMPACT_ATOMS: atom_id res chain seq x y z
N MET A 1 17.18 54.24 21.86
CA MET A 1 16.93 53.01 22.63
C MET A 1 15.42 52.80 22.85
N ALA A 2 14.63 52.53 21.80
CA ALA A 2 13.16 52.41 21.92
C ALA A 2 12.52 51.23 21.14
N GLY A 3 13.32 50.39 20.45
CA GLY A 3 12.80 49.36 19.54
C GLY A 3 12.87 47.90 20.02
N LEU A 4 13.59 47.61 21.11
CA LEU A 4 13.78 46.23 21.59
C LEU A 4 12.70 45.80 22.59
N LEU A 5 12.25 46.69 23.49
CA LEU A 5 11.18 46.39 24.45
C LEU A 5 9.83 46.09 23.77
N GLY A 6 9.48 46.83 22.72
CA GLY A 6 8.21 46.61 22.00
C GLY A 6 8.15 45.25 21.30
N LYS A 7 9.28 44.79 20.71
CA LYS A 7 9.36 43.49 20.03
C LYS A 7 9.35 42.32 21.02
N ALA A 8 9.95 42.49 22.20
CA ALA A 8 9.92 41.48 23.27
C ALA A 8 8.51 41.32 23.84
N LEU A 9 7.82 42.43 24.12
CA LEU A 9 6.45 42.43 24.63
C LEU A 9 5.49 41.81 23.60
N GLN A 10 5.64 42.16 22.31
CA GLN A 10 4.81 41.59 21.24
C GLN A 10 5.01 40.07 21.08
N ARG A 11 6.24 39.56 21.27
CA ARG A 11 6.53 38.13 21.25
C ARG A 11 5.93 37.38 22.44
N VAL A 12 5.95 38.00 23.63
CA VAL A 12 5.33 37.44 24.84
C VAL A 12 3.81 37.38 24.69
N VAL A 13 3.18 38.45 24.20
CA VAL A 13 1.72 38.49 23.96
C VAL A 13 1.29 37.46 22.91
N VAL A 14 2.03 37.32 21.80
CA VAL A 14 1.75 36.30 20.78
C VAL A 14 1.98 34.88 21.32
N GLY A 15 3.01 34.69 22.15
CA GLY A 15 3.31 33.40 22.80
C GLY A 15 2.21 32.98 23.79
N LEU A 16 1.77 33.91 24.65
CA LEU A 16 0.68 33.70 25.60
C LEU A 16 -0.65 33.43 24.88
N GLY A 17 -0.94 34.15 23.79
CA GLY A 17 -2.11 33.90 22.95
C GLY A 17 -2.10 32.51 22.32
N ARG A 18 -0.94 32.02 21.84
CA ARG A 18 -0.80 30.66 21.33
C ARG A 18 -0.96 29.59 22.41
N LEU A 19 -0.45 29.85 23.62
CA LEU A 19 -0.59 28.94 24.75
C LEU A 19 -2.05 28.83 25.21
N LEU A 20 -2.72 29.98 25.37
CA LEU A 20 -4.16 30.06 25.66
C LEU A 20 -5.00 29.36 24.60
N TRP A 21 -4.71 29.57 23.31
CA TRP A 21 -5.41 28.90 22.22
C TRP A 21 -5.21 27.37 22.22
N THR A 22 -4.03 26.90 22.62
CA THR A 22 -3.72 25.46 22.74
C THR A 22 -4.47 24.84 23.92
N LEU A 23 -4.54 25.53 25.05
CA LEU A 23 -5.30 25.10 26.23
C LEU A 23 -6.80 25.10 25.97
N VAL A 24 -7.33 26.10 25.24
CA VAL A 24 -8.74 26.12 24.80
C VAL A 24 -9.05 24.94 23.88
N ARG A 25 -8.15 24.57 22.95
CA ARG A 25 -8.34 23.37 22.10
C ARG A 25 -8.35 22.06 22.88
N LEU A 26 -7.52 21.96 23.93
CA LEU A 26 -7.50 20.79 24.82
C LEU A 26 -8.76 20.73 25.69
N ALA A 27 -9.20 21.86 26.26
CA ALA A 27 -10.40 21.95 27.09
C ALA A 27 -11.70 21.78 26.29
N ALA A 28 -11.74 22.25 25.04
CA ALA A 28 -12.89 22.10 24.15
C ALA A 28 -12.98 20.72 23.46
N GLY A 29 -12.10 19.76 23.81
CA GLY A 29 -12.07 18.43 23.20
C GLY A 29 -11.76 18.44 21.70
N ALA A 30 -11.22 19.54 21.17
CA ALA A 30 -10.84 19.71 19.77
C ALA A 30 -9.49 19.04 19.49
N HIS A 31 -9.38 17.76 19.81
CA HIS A 31 -8.48 16.90 19.05
C HIS A 31 -9.04 16.88 17.62
N PRO A 32 -8.21 17.03 16.57
CA PRO A 32 -8.64 16.68 15.23
C PRO A 32 -9.07 15.22 15.29
N LEU A 33 -10.39 15.01 15.33
CA LEU A 33 -11.00 13.71 15.17
C LEU A 33 -10.42 13.19 13.86
N GLN A 34 -9.55 12.18 13.96
CA GLN A 34 -9.21 11.35 12.82
C GLN A 34 -10.52 10.70 12.39
N THR A 35 -11.27 11.34 11.50
CA THR A 35 -12.46 10.82 10.85
C THR A 35 -12.06 9.81 9.77
N GLY A 36 -11.13 8.91 10.10
CA GLY A 36 -11.07 7.62 9.45
C GLY A 36 -12.00 6.71 10.24
N LYS A 37 -13.23 6.53 9.76
CA LYS A 37 -14.14 5.47 10.25
C LYS A 37 -13.37 4.14 10.31
N LYS A 38 -12.84 3.77 11.48
CA LYS A 38 -12.42 2.41 11.78
C LYS A 38 -13.69 1.61 12.01
N GLY A 39 -14.37 1.26 10.92
CA GLY A 39 -15.41 0.24 10.96
C GLY A 39 -14.81 -1.10 11.40
N PRO A 40 -15.64 -2.03 11.88
CA PRO A 40 -15.22 -3.40 12.14
C PRO A 40 -14.55 -3.92 10.86
N GLY A 41 -13.34 -4.49 11.00
CA GLY A 41 -12.35 -4.67 9.92
C GLY A 41 -12.97 -4.88 8.53
N ALA A 42 -12.71 -3.95 7.61
CA ALA A 42 -13.34 -3.93 6.30
C ALA A 42 -13.29 -5.33 5.67
N ARG A 43 -14.48 -5.91 5.45
CA ARG A 43 -14.61 -7.25 4.86
C ARG A 43 -14.04 -7.19 3.44
N ILE A 44 -12.99 -7.97 3.17
CA ILE A 44 -12.50 -8.16 1.81
C ILE A 44 -13.58 -8.91 1.04
N THR A 45 -14.03 -8.33 -0.06
CA THR A 45 -15.04 -8.90 -0.96
C THR A 45 -14.37 -9.19 -2.30
N GLY A 46 -15.02 -9.96 -3.16
CA GLY A 46 -14.52 -10.18 -4.53
C GLY A 46 -14.25 -8.87 -5.29
N ARG A 47 -15.01 -7.80 -5.01
CA ARG A 47 -14.87 -6.50 -5.67
C ARG A 47 -13.73 -5.64 -5.13
N THR A 48 -13.10 -6.00 -4.02
CA THR A 48 -12.04 -5.22 -3.39
C THR A 48 -10.86 -5.05 -4.35
N ALA A 49 -10.39 -3.81 -4.51
CA ALA A 49 -9.27 -3.49 -5.38
C ALA A 49 -7.94 -3.95 -4.76
N VAL A 50 -7.09 -4.57 -5.57
CA VAL A 50 -5.73 -4.99 -5.20
C VAL A 50 -4.75 -4.38 -6.17
N ARG A 51 -3.74 -3.69 -5.64
CA ARG A 51 -2.67 -3.06 -6.43
C ARG A 51 -1.57 -4.07 -6.69
N ILE A 52 -1.21 -4.18 -7.97
CA ILE A 52 -0.35 -5.25 -8.50
C ILE A 52 0.73 -4.67 -9.42
N ARG A 53 1.87 -5.35 -9.49
CA ARG A 53 3.00 -5.04 -10.38
C ARG A 53 3.37 -6.27 -11.20
N ARG A 54 4.14 -6.13 -12.28
CA ARG A 54 4.73 -7.30 -12.98
C ARG A 54 5.97 -7.84 -12.29
N ASP A 55 6.71 -6.94 -11.66
CA ASP A 55 7.84 -7.25 -10.81
C ASP A 55 7.80 -6.41 -9.52
N TRP A 56 8.51 -6.84 -8.48
CA TRP A 56 8.45 -6.21 -7.14
C TRP A 56 8.89 -4.73 -7.14
N ASN A 57 9.76 -4.34 -8.06
CA ASN A 57 10.29 -2.98 -8.23
C ASN A 57 9.79 -2.27 -9.49
N ASP A 58 8.89 -2.86 -10.28
CA ASP A 58 8.35 -2.19 -11.48
C ASP A 58 7.57 -0.95 -11.04
N HIS A 59 7.84 0.21 -11.64
CA HIS A 59 7.16 1.46 -11.30
C HIS A 59 5.69 1.48 -11.75
N ARG A 60 5.34 0.64 -12.73
CA ARG A 60 3.97 0.53 -13.28
C ARG A 60 3.10 -0.29 -12.34
N ILE A 61 1.95 0.27 -11.99
CA ILE A 61 1.03 -0.33 -11.01
C ILE A 61 -0.34 -0.47 -11.65
N GLY A 62 -0.77 -1.73 -11.78
CA GLY A 62 -2.13 -2.09 -12.17
C GLY A 62 -3.02 -2.28 -10.95
N THR A 63 -4.32 -2.38 -11.20
CA THR A 63 -5.35 -2.74 -10.21
C THR A 63 -6.21 -3.85 -10.76
N ALA A 64 -6.40 -4.92 -9.98
CA ALA A 64 -7.35 -6.00 -10.25
C ALA A 64 -8.36 -6.11 -9.10
N ARG A 65 -9.49 -6.79 -9.33
CA ARG A 65 -10.39 -7.15 -8.23
C ARG A 65 -9.84 -8.38 -7.51
N TRP A 66 -10.11 -8.50 -6.21
CA TRP A 66 -9.72 -9.66 -5.42
C TRP A 66 -10.19 -10.98 -6.04
N SER A 67 -11.43 -11.04 -6.55
CA SER A 67 -11.99 -12.24 -7.18
C SER A 67 -11.33 -12.64 -8.48
N ASP A 68 -10.58 -11.73 -9.13
CA ASP A 68 -9.89 -11.99 -10.38
C ASP A 68 -8.46 -12.53 -10.14
N LEU A 69 -7.98 -12.51 -8.90
CA LEU A 69 -6.66 -13.04 -8.53
C LEU A 69 -6.73 -14.53 -8.23
N ALA A 70 -5.92 -15.31 -8.93
CA ALA A 70 -5.78 -16.74 -8.75
C ALA A 70 -4.44 -17.10 -8.08
N ASN A 71 -4.45 -18.16 -7.27
CA ASN A 71 -3.28 -18.76 -6.63
C ASN A 71 -2.31 -17.77 -5.94
N PRO A 72 -2.77 -16.95 -4.97
CA PRO A 72 -1.87 -16.14 -4.16
C PRO A 72 -0.87 -17.03 -3.41
N ARG A 73 0.43 -16.76 -3.57
CA ARG A 73 1.49 -17.56 -2.94
C ARG A 73 2.78 -16.78 -2.78
N TRP A 74 3.63 -17.22 -1.87
CA TRP A 74 5.01 -16.76 -1.83
C TRP A 74 5.81 -17.35 -3.00
N ASP A 75 6.58 -16.51 -3.66
CA ASP A 75 7.45 -16.90 -4.76
C ASP A 75 8.68 -15.99 -4.79
N MET A 76 9.72 -16.44 -5.49
CA MET A 76 10.96 -15.71 -5.69
C MET A 76 11.26 -15.43 -7.16
N VAL A 77 10.42 -15.89 -8.09
CA VAL A 77 10.60 -15.64 -9.53
C VAL A 77 9.56 -14.61 -9.97
N SER A 78 10.00 -13.52 -10.58
CA SER A 78 9.10 -12.48 -11.08
C SER A 78 8.21 -12.99 -12.22
N GLY A 79 7.08 -12.32 -12.47
CA GLY A 79 6.20 -12.73 -13.54
C GLY A 79 6.58 -12.20 -14.92
N GLY A 80 7.32 -11.09 -14.97
CA GLY A 80 7.73 -10.39 -16.19
C GLY A 80 8.98 -11.00 -16.79
N THR A 81 10.11 -10.54 -16.28
CA THR A 81 11.45 -10.94 -16.72
C THR A 81 11.82 -12.36 -16.28
N GLN A 82 10.99 -13.01 -15.46
CA GLN A 82 11.28 -14.31 -14.84
C GLN A 82 12.61 -14.32 -14.06
N VAL A 83 12.99 -13.15 -13.52
CA VAL A 83 14.22 -12.98 -12.75
C VAL A 83 13.96 -13.30 -11.29
N ARG A 84 14.98 -13.84 -10.63
CA ARG A 84 14.95 -14.13 -9.19
C ARG A 84 14.98 -12.83 -8.39
N THR A 85 14.01 -12.66 -7.49
CA THR A 85 13.87 -11.48 -6.64
C THR A 85 14.86 -11.53 -5.46
N PRO A 86 15.20 -10.37 -4.83
CA PRO A 86 16.11 -10.34 -3.69
C PRO A 86 15.54 -11.06 -2.45
N GLN A 87 14.22 -11.17 -2.36
CA GLN A 87 13.52 -11.83 -1.27
C GLN A 87 12.17 -12.39 -1.76
N PRO A 88 11.52 -13.30 -1.00
CA PRO A 88 10.17 -13.74 -1.32
C PRO A 88 9.18 -12.58 -1.31
N PHE A 89 8.35 -12.52 -2.36
CA PHE A 89 7.21 -11.63 -2.49
C PHE A 89 5.94 -12.45 -2.68
N VAL A 90 4.78 -11.83 -2.46
CA VAL A 90 3.52 -12.50 -2.77
C VAL A 90 3.22 -12.29 -4.23
N HIS A 91 2.98 -13.41 -4.93
CA HIS A 91 2.56 -13.43 -6.30
C HIS A 91 1.15 -14.00 -6.43
N ALA A 92 0.46 -13.63 -7.50
CA ALA A 92 -0.81 -14.21 -7.92
C ALA A 92 -0.85 -14.26 -9.45
N TYR A 93 -1.89 -14.84 -10.02
CA TYR A 93 -2.17 -14.85 -11.45
C TYR A 93 -3.45 -14.06 -11.74
N VAL A 94 -3.49 -13.36 -12.87
CA VAL A 94 -4.67 -12.61 -13.31
C VAL A 94 -4.70 -12.55 -14.83
N TRP A 95 -5.89 -12.60 -15.41
CA TRP A 95 -6.05 -12.34 -16.84
C TRP A 95 -5.84 -10.84 -17.14
N CYS A 96 -5.00 -10.50 -18.13
CA CYS A 96 -4.61 -9.12 -18.39
C CYS A 96 -5.80 -8.19 -18.68
N ASN A 97 -6.87 -8.69 -19.30
CA ASN A 97 -8.11 -7.95 -19.56
C ASN A 97 -8.92 -7.60 -18.30
N LYS A 98 -8.59 -8.18 -17.14
CA LYS A 98 -9.18 -7.85 -15.84
C LYS A 98 -8.38 -6.78 -15.07
N VAL A 99 -7.22 -6.38 -15.58
CA VAL A 99 -6.37 -5.37 -14.96
C VAL A 99 -6.71 -3.98 -15.51
N LYS A 100 -6.80 -3.00 -14.61
CA LYS A 100 -6.91 -1.57 -14.94
C LYS A 100 -5.59 -0.86 -14.63
N GLY A 101 -5.29 0.21 -15.36
CA GLY A 101 -4.08 1.00 -15.17
C GLY A 101 -2.90 0.47 -15.98
N ASP A 102 -1.71 0.93 -15.64
CA ASP A 102 -0.49 0.61 -16.38
C ASP A 102 0.15 -0.68 -15.85
N ILE A 103 0.24 -1.69 -16.70
CA ILE A 103 0.91 -2.96 -16.39
C ILE A 103 1.64 -3.49 -17.62
N ALA A 104 2.90 -3.87 -17.44
CA ALA A 104 3.70 -4.44 -18.52
C ALA A 104 3.10 -5.77 -19.00
N HIS A 105 2.65 -5.81 -20.25
CA HIS A 105 2.43 -7.06 -20.97
C HIS A 105 2.56 -6.79 -22.47
N SER A 106 3.08 -7.77 -23.21
CA SER A 106 3.21 -7.69 -24.65
C SER A 106 2.52 -8.89 -25.28
N CYS A 107 1.86 -8.67 -26.41
CA CYS A 107 1.29 -9.73 -27.25
C CYS A 107 2.35 -10.51 -28.04
N ILE A 108 3.64 -10.27 -27.78
CA ILE A 108 4.75 -10.99 -28.43
C ILE A 108 4.70 -12.50 -28.15
N HIS A 109 4.06 -12.88 -27.05
CA HIS A 109 3.87 -14.27 -26.64
C HIS A 109 2.52 -14.86 -27.11
N GLY A 110 1.84 -14.21 -28.06
CA GLY A 110 0.59 -14.67 -28.65
C GLY A 110 -0.60 -13.74 -28.40
N PRO A 111 -1.77 -14.02 -29.01
CA PRO A 111 -2.99 -13.23 -28.81
C PRO A 111 -3.46 -13.31 -27.35
N GLY A 112 -4.01 -12.21 -26.84
CA GLY A 112 -4.60 -12.15 -25.51
C GLY A 112 -5.99 -12.79 -25.43
N PRO A 113 -6.61 -12.83 -24.22
CA PRO A 113 -6.06 -12.36 -22.95
C PRO A 113 -4.98 -13.30 -22.40
N HIS A 114 -3.99 -12.75 -21.71
CA HIS A 114 -2.89 -13.50 -21.11
C HIS A 114 -3.11 -13.72 -19.62
N ASN A 115 -2.86 -14.93 -19.14
CA ASN A 115 -2.82 -15.19 -17.70
C ASN A 115 -1.44 -14.83 -17.15
N ILE A 116 -1.32 -13.62 -16.60
CA ILE A 116 -0.05 -13.03 -16.17
C ILE A 116 0.19 -13.23 -14.68
N LYS A 117 1.42 -13.62 -14.32
CA LYS A 117 1.88 -13.68 -12.93
C LYS A 117 2.18 -12.26 -12.42
N VAL A 118 1.57 -11.82 -11.33
CA VAL A 118 1.75 -10.46 -10.81
C VAL A 118 2.32 -10.50 -9.40
N CYS A 119 2.97 -9.42 -8.98
CA CYS A 119 3.54 -9.22 -7.66
C CYS A 119 2.65 -8.27 -6.86
N ILE A 120 2.32 -8.64 -5.62
CA ILE A 120 1.52 -7.85 -4.68
C ILE A 120 2.46 -7.35 -3.58
N VAL A 121 2.66 -6.04 -3.52
CA VAL A 121 3.59 -5.42 -2.57
C VAL A 121 2.80 -4.71 -1.47
N LYS A 122 3.24 -4.91 -0.22
CA LYS A 122 2.61 -4.33 0.98
C LYS A 122 2.40 -2.83 0.89
N LYS A 123 3.42 -2.08 0.42
CA LYS A 123 3.39 -0.61 0.38
C LYS A 123 2.32 -0.03 -0.55
N ASP A 124 1.88 -0.82 -1.54
CA ASP A 124 0.89 -0.36 -2.52
C ASP A 124 -0.53 -0.73 -2.11
N ASN A 125 -0.73 -1.52 -1.06
CA ASN A 125 -2.03 -2.07 -0.70
C ASN A 125 -2.45 -1.60 0.69
N SER A 126 -3.76 -1.51 0.92
CA SER A 126 -4.29 -1.15 2.24
C SER A 126 -3.92 -2.22 3.28
N LYS A 127 -3.91 -1.83 4.56
CA LYS A 127 -3.59 -2.75 5.67
C LYS A 127 -4.56 -3.93 5.70
N GLU A 128 -5.83 -3.70 5.37
CA GLU A 128 -6.90 -4.69 5.35
C GLU A 128 -6.65 -5.74 4.26
N VAL A 129 -6.35 -5.30 3.03
CA VAL A 129 -6.02 -6.19 1.91
C VAL A 129 -4.78 -7.00 2.24
N TRP A 130 -3.73 -6.35 2.76
CA TRP A 130 -2.49 -7.04 3.11
C TRP A 130 -2.69 -8.08 4.21
N ASN A 131 -3.42 -7.73 5.27
CA ASN A 131 -3.71 -8.65 6.36
C ASN A 131 -4.54 -9.85 5.90
N TYR A 132 -5.53 -9.63 5.03
CA TYR A 132 -6.32 -10.71 4.45
C TYR A 132 -5.47 -11.62 3.56
N LEU A 133 -4.59 -11.04 2.74
CA LEU A 133 -3.63 -11.80 1.94
C LEU A 133 -2.73 -12.69 2.80
N MET A 134 -2.21 -12.18 3.91
CA MET A 134 -1.38 -12.96 4.85
C MET A 134 -2.12 -14.12 5.50
N LYS A 135 -3.44 -14.02 5.73
CA LYS A 135 -4.25 -15.15 6.21
C LYS A 135 -4.32 -16.30 5.20
N ILE A 136 -4.15 -16.01 3.92
CA ILE A 136 -4.22 -16.98 2.82
C ILE A 136 -2.85 -17.58 2.53
N VAL A 137 -1.83 -16.73 2.39
CA VAL A 137 -0.49 -17.19 1.99
C VAL A 137 0.40 -17.61 3.16
N GLY A 138 -0.03 -17.32 4.40
CA GLY A 138 0.72 -17.60 5.61
C GLY A 138 1.96 -16.72 5.79
N SER A 139 2.76 -17.07 6.79
CA SER A 139 4.00 -16.36 7.15
C SER A 139 5.01 -16.38 6.00
N LYS A 140 5.77 -15.28 5.84
CA LYS A 140 6.82 -15.18 4.83
C LYS A 140 7.89 -16.26 5.07
N PRO A 141 8.12 -17.18 4.12
CA PRO A 141 9.18 -18.17 4.22
C PRO A 141 10.57 -17.52 4.11
N PRO A 142 11.62 -18.16 4.67
CA PRO A 142 13.00 -17.71 4.46
C PRO A 142 13.42 -17.95 3.01
N ARG A 143 14.40 -17.17 2.52
CA ARG A 143 14.93 -17.28 1.14
C ARG A 143 15.36 -18.70 0.76
N ARG A 144 15.91 -19.48 1.71
CA ARG A 144 16.35 -20.87 1.51
C ARG A 144 15.22 -21.85 1.15
N TYR A 145 13.96 -21.53 1.47
CA TYR A 145 12.80 -22.35 1.09
C TYR A 145 12.65 -22.53 -0.42
N PHE A 146 13.22 -21.59 -1.20
CA PHE A 146 13.17 -21.59 -2.66
C PHE A 146 14.50 -22.02 -3.28
N ALA A 147 15.48 -22.50 -2.51
CA ALA A 147 16.70 -23.05 -3.08
C ALA A 147 16.35 -24.36 -3.80
N GLY A 148 16.63 -24.46 -5.10
CA GLY A 148 16.27 -25.62 -5.93
C GLY A 148 14.84 -25.63 -6.50
N LYS A 149 14.10 -24.52 -6.35
CA LYS A 149 12.80 -24.27 -7.02
C LYS A 149 12.87 -23.04 -7.90
#